data_AF-G8WVZ0-F1
#
_entry.id   AF-G8WVZ0-F1
#
_cell.length_a   1.000
_cell.length_b   1.000
_cell.length_c   1.000
_cell.angle_alpha   90.00
_cell.angle_beta   90.00
_cell.angle_gamma   90.00
#
_symmetry.space_group_name_H-M   'P 1'
#
loop_
_entity.id
_entity.type
_entity.pdbx_description
1 polymer ?
#
loop_
_entity_poly.entity_id
_entity_poly.type
_entity_poly.pdbx_seq_one_letter_code
_entity_poly.pdbx_strand_id
1 'polypeptide(L)'
;MTEQPRTVVRTGSPQPQRKTTSMCQHQPPCPSADSPDREAAHLVAHHPEQGWSLLCNGVLLFEDTGELLPDGKIIAPHRPLDAARVATAA
;
A
#
# COMPACT_ATOMS: atom_id res chain seq x y z
N MET A 1 0.00 11.28 45.11
CA MET A 1 0.26 11.54 43.68
C MET A 1 0.63 10.18 43.07
N THR A 2 -0.36 9.43 42.60
CA THR A 2 -0.10 8.12 42.00
C THR A 2 -0.90 8.08 40.70
N GLU A 3 -0.18 8.24 39.60
CA GLU A 3 -0.71 8.38 38.26
C GLU A 3 -0.96 6.97 37.70
N GLN A 4 -2.19 6.71 37.27
CA GLN A 4 -2.54 5.46 36.59
C GLN A 4 -2.17 5.56 35.11
N PRO A 5 -1.56 4.53 34.49
CA PRO A 5 -1.38 4.52 33.04
C PRO A 5 -2.72 4.23 32.37
N ARG A 6 -3.27 5.24 31.67
CA ARG A 6 -4.41 5.06 30.77
C ARG A 6 -3.94 4.40 29.47
N THR A 7 -4.05 3.09 29.39
CA THR A 7 -3.90 2.35 28.14
C THR A 7 -5.08 2.65 27.23
N VAL A 8 -4.89 3.50 26.23
CA VAL A 8 -5.87 3.72 25.15
C VAL A 8 -5.71 2.60 24.14
N VAL A 9 -6.48 1.53 24.28
CA VAL A 9 -6.65 0.53 23.21
C VAL A 9 -7.48 1.19 22.12
N ARG A 10 -6.81 1.62 21.04
CA ARG A 10 -7.47 2.19 19.87
C ARG A 10 -8.05 1.03 19.04
N THR A 11 -9.27 0.62 19.36
CA THR A 11 -10.02 -0.33 18.56
C THR A 11 -10.38 0.34 17.22
N GLY A 12 -9.59 0.06 16.18
CA GLY A 12 -9.95 0.42 14.81
C GLY A 12 -11.13 -0.43 14.37
N SER A 13 -12.32 0.15 14.27
CA SER A 13 -13.47 -0.48 13.64
C SER A 13 -13.15 -0.82 12.19
N PRO A 14 -13.52 -2.00 11.66
CA PRO A 14 -13.45 -2.25 10.23
C PRO A 14 -14.42 -1.29 9.55
N GLN A 15 -13.89 -0.27 8.86
CA GLN A 15 -14.73 0.58 8.02
C GLN A 15 -15.44 -0.31 7.00
N PRO A 16 -16.74 -0.09 6.74
CA PRO A 16 -17.41 -0.75 5.63
C PRO A 16 -16.60 -0.42 4.39
N GLN A 17 -16.09 -1.46 3.72
CA GLN A 17 -15.29 -1.36 2.52
C GLN A 17 -15.97 -0.36 1.58
N ARG A 18 -15.43 0.87 1.53
CA ARG A 18 -15.73 1.77 0.44
C ARG A 18 -15.11 1.05 -0.72
N LYS A 19 -15.93 0.32 -1.48
CA LYS A 19 -15.52 -0.26 -2.75
C LYS A 19 -15.00 0.95 -3.54
N THR A 20 -13.69 1.14 -3.56
CA THR A 20 -13.00 2.02 -4.48
C THR A 20 -13.15 1.36 -5.84
N THR A 21 -14.37 1.38 -6.37
CA THR A 21 -14.59 1.25 -7.79
C THR A 21 -13.70 2.30 -8.41
N SER A 22 -12.67 1.89 -9.14
CA SER A 22 -11.81 2.77 -9.92
C SER A 22 -12.69 3.57 -10.88
N MET A 23 -13.15 4.75 -10.45
CA MET A 23 -14.05 5.63 -11.21
C MET A 23 -13.27 6.45 -12.24
N CYS A 24 -12.12 5.97 -12.69
CA CYS A 24 -11.35 6.65 -13.71
C CYS A 24 -11.99 6.41 -15.09
N GLN A 25 -12.06 7.45 -15.93
CA GLN A 25 -12.64 7.40 -17.27
C GLN A 25 -11.61 6.98 -18.34
N HIS A 26 -10.58 6.23 -17.95
CA HIS A 26 -9.53 5.80 -18.86
C HIS A 26 -10.04 4.72 -19.83
N GLN A 27 -9.55 4.75 -21.07
CA GLN A 27 -9.81 3.74 -22.09
C GLN A 27 -8.45 3.20 -22.59
N PRO A 28 -8.17 1.89 -22.43
CA PRO A 28 -9.01 0.87 -21.80
C PRO A 28 -9.25 1.13 -20.30
N PRO A 29 -10.32 0.55 -19.72
CA PRO A 29 -10.58 0.65 -18.29
C PRO A 29 -9.37 0.18 -17.49
N CYS A 30 -9.02 0.91 -16.42
CA CYS A 30 -7.93 0.50 -15.55
C CYS A 30 -8.31 -0.73 -14.73
N PRO A 31 -7.33 -1.60 -14.43
CA PRO A 31 -7.55 -2.76 -13.59
C PRO A 31 -7.95 -2.35 -12.17
N SER A 32 -8.69 -3.24 -11.50
CA SER A 32 -9.02 -3.08 -10.08
C SER A 32 -7.74 -3.11 -9.24
N ALA A 33 -7.75 -2.38 -8.12
CA ALA A 33 -6.69 -2.44 -7.12
C ALA A 33 -6.52 -3.81 -6.46
N ASP A 34 -7.42 -4.78 -6.70
CA ASP A 34 -7.32 -6.18 -6.25
C ASP A 34 -6.81 -7.15 -7.35
N SER A 35 -6.72 -6.69 -8.59
CA SER A 35 -6.29 -7.49 -9.76
C SER A 35 -4.77 -7.70 -9.80
N PRO A 36 -4.23 -8.86 -10.22
CA PRO A 36 -2.78 -9.08 -10.28
C PRO A 36 -2.01 -8.09 -11.16
N ASP A 37 -2.67 -7.46 -12.12
CA ASP A 37 -2.15 -6.43 -13.03
C ASP A 37 -2.44 -5.00 -12.54
N ARG A 38 -2.69 -4.78 -11.24
CA ARG A 38 -3.06 -3.47 -10.66
C ARG A 38 -2.10 -2.32 -10.99
N GLU A 39 -0.82 -2.63 -11.19
CA GLU A 39 0.22 -1.66 -11.55
C GLU A 39 0.06 -1.07 -12.97
N ALA A 40 -0.75 -1.70 -13.82
CA ALA A 40 -1.04 -1.20 -15.16
C ALA A 40 -2.07 -0.04 -15.18
N ALA A 41 -2.57 0.38 -14.02
CA ALA A 41 -3.41 1.57 -13.91
C ALA A 41 -2.60 2.86 -14.19
N HIS A 42 -3.29 3.93 -14.59
CA HIS A 42 -2.61 5.18 -14.95
C HIS A 42 -2.13 5.94 -13.71
N LEU A 43 -0.93 6.53 -13.81
CA LEU A 43 -0.38 7.46 -12.81
C LEU A 43 -1.25 8.71 -12.71
N VAL A 44 -1.57 9.12 -11.49
CA VAL A 44 -2.26 10.39 -11.19
C VAL A 44 -1.42 11.32 -10.32
N ALA A 45 -0.42 10.79 -9.61
CA ALA A 45 0.64 11.55 -8.99
C ALA A 45 1.96 10.78 -9.07
N HIS A 46 3.06 11.49 -9.25
CA HIS A 46 4.40 10.92 -9.34
C HIS A 46 5.33 11.78 -8.49
N HIS A 47 5.90 11.19 -7.44
CA HIS A 47 6.75 11.85 -6.47
C HIS A 47 8.05 11.06 -6.27
N PRO A 48 8.97 11.10 -7.24
CA PRO A 48 10.22 10.36 -7.17
C PRO A 48 11.09 10.83 -6.00
N GLU A 49 11.03 12.10 -5.61
CA GLU A 49 11.77 12.63 -4.44
C GLU A 49 11.32 12.00 -3.11
N GLN A 50 10.13 11.40 -3.09
CA GLN A 50 9.58 10.69 -1.93
C GLN A 50 9.51 9.18 -2.13
N GLY A 51 9.92 8.68 -3.30
CA GLY A 51 9.97 7.26 -3.63
C GLY A 51 8.61 6.60 -3.89
N TRP A 52 7.60 7.36 -4.32
CA TRP A 52 6.27 6.80 -4.60
C TRP A 52 5.53 7.43 -5.77
N SER A 53 4.54 6.69 -6.23
CA SER A 53 3.59 7.05 -7.28
C SER A 53 2.19 6.62 -6.90
N LEU A 54 1.18 7.46 -7.16
CA LEU A 54 -0.22 7.12 -6.95
C LEU A 54 -0.87 6.78 -8.29
N LEU A 55 -1.52 5.62 -8.35
CA LEU A 55 -2.31 5.17 -9.50
C LEU A 55 -3.79 5.54 -9.34
N CYS A 56 -4.50 5.65 -10.46
CA CYS A 56 -5.90 6.06 -10.48
C CYS A 56 -6.87 5.05 -9.82
N ASN A 57 -6.44 3.81 -9.64
CA ASN A 57 -7.17 2.79 -8.88
C ASN A 57 -6.91 2.88 -7.36
N GLY A 58 -6.11 3.86 -6.91
CA GLY A 58 -5.79 4.11 -5.52
C GLY A 58 -4.59 3.33 -4.98
N VAL A 59 -3.89 2.58 -5.83
CA VAL A 59 -2.65 1.90 -5.45
C VAL A 59 -1.51 2.91 -5.33
N LEU A 60 -0.80 2.86 -4.20
CA LEU A 60 0.48 3.55 -4.01
C LEU A 60 1.60 2.58 -4.39
N LEU A 61 2.28 2.87 -5.50
CA LEU A 61 3.44 2.13 -5.98
C LEU A 61 4.72 2.78 -5.45
N PHE A 62 5.56 2.00 -4.79
CA PHE A 62 6.87 2.43 -4.29
C PHE A 62 7.97 2.10 -5.31
N GLU A 63 9.06 2.86 -5.29
CA GLU A 63 10.19 2.64 -6.21
C GLU A 63 10.85 1.26 -6.05
N ASP A 64 10.72 0.62 -4.89
CA ASP A 64 11.24 -0.72 -4.64
C ASP A 64 10.32 -1.84 -5.16
N THR A 65 9.27 -1.51 -5.92
CA THR A 65 8.16 -2.38 -6.39
C THR A 65 7.18 -2.81 -5.30
N GLY A 66 7.31 -2.28 -4.08
CA GLY A 66 6.29 -2.46 -3.05
C GLY A 66 5.00 -1.73 -3.42
N GLU A 67 3.87 -2.20 -2.89
CA GLU A 67 2.57 -1.57 -3.13
C GLU A 67 1.78 -1.43 -1.83
N LEU A 68 1.06 -0.31 -1.70
CA LEU A 68 0.03 -0.12 -0.68
C LEU A 68 -1.33 0.00 -1.38
N LEU A 69 -2.20 -0.98 -1.13
CA LEU A 69 -3.54 -1.02 -1.69
C LEU A 69 -4.49 -0.04 -0.98
N PRO A 70 -5.63 0.34 -1.61
CA PRO A 70 -6.61 1.25 -1.01
C PRO A 70 -7.22 0.78 0.30
N ASP A 71 -7.24 -0.54 0.55
CA ASP A 71 -7.70 -1.15 1.79
C ASP A 71 -6.65 -1.15 2.91
N GLY A 72 -5.45 -0.64 2.62
CA GLY A 72 -4.31 -0.61 3.53
C GLY A 72 -3.46 -1.88 3.51
N LYS A 73 -3.75 -2.85 2.64
CA LYS A 73 -2.92 -4.05 2.49
C LYS A 73 -1.59 -3.71 1.84
N ILE A 74 -0.51 -4.25 2.40
CA ILE A 74 0.84 -4.10 1.88
C ILE A 74 1.18 -5.31 1.00
N ILE A 75 1.64 -5.04 -0.22
CA ILE A 75 2.30 -6.02 -1.10
C ILE A 75 3.80 -5.78 -0.99
N ALA A 76 4.52 -6.82 -0.61
CA ALA A 76 5.96 -6.73 -0.44
C ALA A 76 6.65 -6.52 -1.80
N PRO A 77 7.73 -5.72 -1.84
CA PRO A 77 8.51 -5.51 -3.05
C PRO A 77 9.08 -6.82 -3.61
N HIS A 78 9.14 -6.91 -4.93
CA HIS A 78 9.77 -7.98 -5.69
C HIS A 78 11.29 -7.87 -5.65
N ARG A 79 11.86 -8.01 -4.46
CA ARG A 79 13.30 -8.25 -4.29
C ARG A 79 13.53 -9.75 -4.42
N PRO A 80 14.51 -10.21 -5.23
CA PRO A 80 15.11 -11.51 -4.98
C PRO A 80 15.53 -11.53 -3.50
N LEU A 81 15.01 -12.48 -2.72
CA LEU A 81 15.57 -12.76 -1.40
C LEU A 81 16.98 -13.31 -1.63
N ASP A 82 17.96 -12.43 -1.81
CA ASP A 82 19.30 -12.79 -1.41
C ASP A 82 19.19 -13.12 0.06
N ALA A 83 19.44 -14.39 0.38
CA ALA A 83 19.34 -14.95 1.72
C ALA A 83 20.40 -14.33 2.65
N ALA A 84 20.31 -13.03 2.91
CA ALA A 84 20.94 -12.40 4.05
C ALA A 84 20.17 -12.86 5.28
N ARG A 85 20.45 -14.11 5.69
CA ARG A 85 20.53 -14.46 7.10
C ARG A 85 21.20 -13.27 7.78
N VAL A 86 20.42 -12.54 8.57
CA VAL A 86 20.97 -11.77 9.66
C VAL A 86 21.68 -12.80 10.52
N ALA A 87 22.99 -12.96 10.32
CA ALA A 87 23.81 -13.69 11.26
C ALA A 87 23.72 -12.89 12.56
N THR A 88 23.03 -13.44 13.55
CA THR A 88 23.17 -13.01 14.93
C THR A 88 24.66 -13.08 15.25
N ALA A 89 25.30 -11.92 15.41
CA ALA A 89 26.64 -11.86 15.96
C ALA A 89 26.54 -12.28 17.45
N ALA A 90 27.40 -13.22 17.84
CA ALA A 90 27.60 -13.66 19.22
C ALA A 90 28.66 -12.80 19.91
#